data_AF-E1YF72-F1
#
_entry.id   AF-E1YF72-F1
#
_cell.length_a   1.000
_cell.length_b   1.000
_cell.length_c   1.000
_cell.angle_alpha   90.00
_cell.angle_beta   90.00
_cell.angle_gamma   90.00
#
_symmetry.space_group_name_H-M   'P 1'
#
loop_
_entity.id
_entity.type
_entity.pdbx_description
1 polymer ?
#
loop_
_entity_poly.entity_id
_entity_poly.type
_entity_poly.pdbx_seq_one_letter_code
_entity_poly.pdbx_strand_id
1 'polypeptide(L)'
;MADRFTLNLINNKVFCPDDFHANPSGEGVYFNRDAMKRYFAEYEKHLNREFNHNETGTKTTLRKCFRHQAEKLAGTLQDNSPYVPFKMEI
;
A
#
# COMPACT_ATOMS: atom_id res chain seq x y z
N MET A 1 1.83 2.56 -5.38
CA MET A 1 0.82 1.83 -4.57
C MET A 1 -0.04 2.81 -3.79
N ALA A 2 0.57 3.70 -2.99
CA ALA A 2 -0.15 4.70 -2.22
C ALA A 2 -1.10 5.54 -3.09
N ASP A 3 -0.66 5.99 -4.26
CA ASP A 3 -1.48 6.82 -5.14
C ASP A 3 -2.76 6.11 -5.60
N ARG A 4 -2.61 4.87 -6.11
CA ARG A 4 -3.75 4.04 -6.54
C ARG A 4 -4.70 3.74 -5.38
N PHE A 5 -4.16 3.49 -4.19
CA PHE A 5 -4.95 3.27 -2.98
C PHE A 5 -5.73 4.52 -2.60
N THR A 6 -5.07 5.67 -2.50
CA THR A 6 -5.70 6.96 -2.20
C THR A 6 -6.79 7.32 -3.22
N LEU A 7 -6.50 7.18 -4.52
CA LEU A 7 -7.49 7.42 -5.57
C LEU A 7 -8.70 6.49 -5.44
N ASN A 8 -8.49 5.21 -5.11
CA ASN A 8 -9.58 4.29 -4.87
C ASN A 8 -10.45 4.71 -3.67
N LEU A 9 -9.83 5.13 -2.57
CA LEU A 9 -10.54 5.60 -1.38
C LEU A 9 -11.40 6.84 -1.68
N ILE A 10 -10.84 7.83 -2.39
CA ILE A 10 -11.53 9.08 -2.72
C ILE A 10 -12.62 8.85 -3.77
N ASN A 11 -12.33 8.12 -4.85
CA ASN A 11 -13.30 7.86 -5.91
C ASN A 11 -14.52 7.06 -5.43
N ASN A 12 -14.33 6.17 -4.45
CA ASN A 12 -15.41 5.41 -3.84
C ASN A 12 -16.04 6.10 -2.62
N LYS A 13 -15.68 7.37 -2.36
CA LYS A 13 -16.22 8.18 -1.25
C LYS A 13 -16.08 7.50 0.12
N VAL A 14 -14.99 6.77 0.34
CA VAL A 14 -14.70 6.12 1.63
C VAL A 14 -14.41 7.16 2.72
N PHE A 15 -13.85 8.30 2.31
CA PHE A 15 -13.59 9.47 3.15
C PHE A 15 -14.23 10.73 2.55
N CYS A 16 -14.66 11.63 3.43
CA CYS A 16 -15.22 12.94 3.11
C CYS A 16 -14.49 14.05 3.88
N PRO A 17 -14.72 15.34 3.57
CA PRO A 17 -14.04 16.44 4.27
C PRO A 17 -14.21 16.40 5.80
N ASP A 18 -15.35 15.95 6.31
CA ASP A 18 -15.65 15.86 7.75
C ASP A 18 -14.83 14.77 8.48
N ASP A 19 -14.22 13.85 7.73
CA ASP A 19 -13.28 12.87 8.28
C ASP A 19 -11.94 13.50 8.70
N PHE A 20 -11.74 14.80 8.40
CA PHE A 20 -10.51 15.54 8.64
C PHE A 20 -10.72 16.73 9.58
N HIS A 21 -9.64 17.14 10.23
CA HIS A 21 -9.59 18.36 11.03
C HIS A 21 -8.23 19.05 10.89
N ALA A 22 -8.22 20.37 10.98
CA ALA A 22 -6.98 21.13 11.08
C ALA A 22 -6.39 20.97 12.50
N ASN A 23 -5.07 20.94 12.60
CA ASN A 23 -4.41 20.96 13.90
C ASN A 23 -4.65 22.31 14.59
N PRO A 24 -5.21 22.34 15.82
CA PRO A 24 -5.44 23.59 16.53
C PRO A 24 -4.15 24.34 16.90
N SER A 25 -3.01 23.63 17.00
CA SER A 25 -1.75 24.15 17.52
C SER A 25 -0.69 24.45 16.45
N GLY A 26 -1.02 24.33 15.17
CA GLY A 26 -0.05 24.55 14.09
C GLY A 26 -0.60 24.21 12.71
N GLU A 27 0.30 23.98 11.77
CA GLU A 27 -0.05 23.65 10.39
C GLU A 27 -0.36 22.15 10.21
N GLY A 28 -1.22 21.84 9.24
CA GLY A 28 -1.54 20.48 8.82
C GLY A 28 -3.00 20.08 9.01
N VAL A 29 -3.40 19.08 8.22
CA VAL A 29 -4.75 18.50 8.22
C VAL A 29 -4.61 17.01 8.53
N TYR A 30 -5.39 16.52 9.48
CA TYR A 30 -5.28 15.19 10.05
C TYR A 30 -6.61 14.46 9.97
N PHE A 31 -6.56 13.14 9.84
CA PHE A 31 -7.75 12.32 10.08
C PHE A 31 -8.23 12.47 11.51
N ASN A 32 -9.55 12.50 11.68
CA ASN A 32 -10.14 12.23 12.99
C ASN A 32 -9.90 10.76 13.40
N ARG A 33 -10.14 10.43 14.67
CA ARG A 33 -9.80 9.11 15.22
C ARG A 33 -10.51 7.96 14.50
N ASP A 34 -11.78 8.15 14.12
CA ASP A 34 -12.57 7.09 13.48
C ASP A 34 -12.22 6.92 12.00
N ALA A 35 -11.95 8.02 11.31
CA ALA A 35 -11.41 8.01 9.96
C ALA A 35 -10.04 7.31 9.91
N MET A 36 -9.16 7.58 10.88
CA MET A 36 -7.85 6.93 10.95
C MET A 36 -7.96 5.41 11.13
N LYS A 37 -8.88 4.92 11.99
CA LYS A 37 -9.15 3.48 12.12
C LYS A 37 -9.65 2.87 10.82
N ARG A 38 -10.57 3.56 10.12
CA ARG A 38 -11.11 3.12 8.82
C ARG A 38 -10.00 3.06 7.77
N TYR A 39 -9.09 4.03 7.76
CA TYR A 39 -7.93 4.06 6.86
C TYR A 39 -7.04 2.84 7.07
N PHE A 40 -6.70 2.51 8.32
CA PHE A 40 -5.93 1.30 8.61
C PHE A 40 -6.63 0.02 8.14
N ALA A 41 -7.94 -0.10 8.34
CA ALA A 41 -8.70 -1.25 7.88
C ALA A 41 -8.67 -1.40 6.35
N GLU A 42 -8.89 -0.31 5.62
CA GLU A 42 -8.83 -0.33 4.15
C GLU A 42 -7.42 -0.57 3.61
N TYR A 43 -6.41 -0.02 4.28
CA TYR A 43 -5.00 -0.23 3.93
C TYR A 43 -4.61 -1.71 4.07
N GLU A 44 -5.00 -2.34 5.18
CA GLU A 44 -4.81 -3.76 5.40
C GLU A 44 -5.53 -4.62 4.36
N LYS A 45 -6.78 -4.30 4.02
CA LYS A 45 -7.50 -4.98 2.93
C LYS A 45 -6.77 -4.82 1.60
N HIS A 46 -6.27 -3.62 1.29
CA HIS A 46 -5.54 -3.36 0.05
C HIS A 46 -4.25 -4.18 -0.05
N LEU A 47 -3.49 -4.26 1.04
CA LEU A 47 -2.24 -5.04 1.09
C LEU A 47 -2.44 -6.56 0.94
N ASN A 48 -3.55 -7.08 1.47
CA ASN A 48 -3.87 -8.51 1.45
C ASN A 48 -4.75 -8.94 0.28
N ARG A 49 -5.22 -8.00 -0.55
CA ARG A 49 -6.02 -8.32 -1.73
C ARG A 49 -5.22 -9.23 -2.67
N GLU A 50 -5.80 -10.37 -3.02
CA GLU A 50 -5.20 -11.31 -3.97
C GLU A 50 -5.24 -10.76 -5.39
N PHE A 51 -4.16 -10.97 -6.12
CA PHE A 51 -4.06 -10.75 -7.57
C PHE A 51 -3.09 -11.77 -8.19
N ASN A 52 -3.16 -11.95 -9.51
CA ASN A 52 -2.23 -12.82 -10.23
C ASN A 52 -0.93 -12.06 -10.47
N HIS A 53 0.20 -12.63 -10.06
CA HIS A 53 1.52 -12.05 -10.32
C HIS A 53 1.84 -12.17 -11.82
N ASN A 54 2.11 -11.04 -12.48
CA ASN A 54 2.26 -11.01 -13.94
C ASN A 54 3.37 -11.93 -14.45
N GLU A 55 4.51 -11.99 -13.75
CA GLU A 55 5.67 -12.79 -14.20
C GLU A 55 5.54 -14.29 -13.95
N THR A 56 4.78 -14.70 -12.91
CA THR A 56 4.75 -16.10 -12.46
C THR A 56 3.38 -16.75 -12.67
N GLY A 57 2.34 -15.97 -12.99
CA GLY A 57 0.95 -16.43 -13.11
C GLY A 57 0.31 -16.86 -11.79
N THR A 58 1.05 -16.84 -10.68
CA THR A 58 0.59 -17.33 -9.37
C THR A 58 -0.19 -16.27 -8.61
N LYS A 59 -1.17 -16.67 -7.80
CA LYS A 59 -1.83 -15.76 -6.85
C LYS A 59 -0.86 -15.23 -5.81
N THR A 60 -0.85 -13.92 -5.63
CA THR A 60 -0.03 -13.21 -4.65
C THR A 60 -0.80 -12.05 -4.01
N THR A 61 -0.14 -11.33 -3.10
CA THR A 61 -0.63 -10.09 -2.49
C THR A 61 0.48 -9.04 -2.48
N LEU A 62 0.15 -7.76 -2.33
CA LEU A 62 1.15 -6.68 -2.26
C LEU A 62 2.10 -6.91 -1.08
N ARG A 63 1.56 -7.38 0.05
CA ARG A 63 2.34 -7.78 1.22
C ARG A 63 3.38 -8.86 0.90
N LYS A 64 2.98 -9.91 0.17
CA LYS A 64 3.92 -10.95 -0.28
C LYS A 64 4.95 -10.39 -1.25
N CYS A 65 4.57 -9.51 -2.17
CA CYS A 65 5.50 -8.86 -3.08
C CYS A 65 6.56 -8.02 -2.34
N PHE A 66 6.18 -7.23 -1.32
CA PHE A 66 7.15 -6.48 -0.52
C PHE A 66 8.15 -7.39 0.19
N ARG A 67 7.67 -8.47 0.82
CA ARG A 67 8.55 -9.47 1.42
C ARG A 67 9.51 -10.07 0.39
N HIS A 68 8.99 -10.44 -0.78
CA HIS A 68 9.81 -11.03 -1.83
C HIS A 68 10.89 -10.07 -2.37
N GLN A 69 10.59 -8.77 -2.46
CA GLN A 69 11.59 -7.75 -2.82
C GLN A 69 12.68 -7.62 -1.75
N ALA A 70 12.33 -7.70 -0.46
CA ALA A 70 13.31 -7.71 0.62
C ALA A 70 14.19 -8.97 0.58
N GLU A 71 13.61 -10.14 0.32
CA GLU A 71 14.34 -11.41 0.13
C GLU A 71 15.29 -11.34 -1.08
N LYS A 72 14.84 -10.80 -2.22
CA LYS A 72 15.69 -10.58 -3.40
C LYS A 72 16.87 -9.66 -3.07
N LEU A 73 16.62 -8.56 -2.36
CA LEU A 73 17.69 -7.65 -1.96
C LEU A 73 18.69 -8.34 -1.02
N ALA A 74 18.22 -9.13 -0.07
CA ALA A 74 19.10 -9.92 0.80
C ALA A 74 19.97 -10.91 -0.01
N GLY A 75 19.38 -11.63 -0.96
CA GLY A 75 20.12 -12.53 -1.86
C GLY A 75 21.12 -11.80 -2.77
N THR A 76 20.85 -10.55 -3.15
CA THR A 76 21.84 -9.74 -3.88
C THR A 76 23.05 -9.41 -3.00
N LEU A 77 22.81 -9.10 -1.72
CA LEU A 77 23.89 -8.76 -0.79
C LEU A 77 24.69 -9.99 -0.34
N GLN A 78 24.06 -11.15 -0.20
CA GLN A 78 24.68 -12.37 0.31
C GLN A 78 25.33 -13.19 -0.80
N ASP A 79 24.64 -13.36 -1.93
CA ASP A 79 25.00 -14.34 -2.95
C ASP A 79 25.39 -13.68 -4.30
N ASN A 80 25.50 -12.34 -4.34
CA ASN A 80 25.71 -11.56 -5.58
C ASN A 80 24.67 -11.86 -6.68
N SER A 81 23.47 -12.32 -6.30
CA SER A 81 22.39 -12.54 -7.26
C SER A 81 21.86 -11.21 -7.82
N PRO A 82 21.50 -11.12 -9.11
CA PRO A 82 21.01 -9.87 -9.69
C PRO A 82 19.64 -9.48 -9.11
N TYR A 83 19.53 -8.26 -8.59
CA TYR A 83 18.26 -7.71 -8.13
C TYR A 83 17.38 -7.31 -9.32
N VAL A 84 16.16 -7.86 -9.36
CA VAL A 84 15.13 -7.46 -10.34
C VAL A 84 13.96 -6.80 -9.62
N PRO A 85 13.69 -5.51 -9.86
CA PRO A 85 12.63 -4.78 -9.20
C PRO A 85 11.25 -5.30 -9.61
N PHE A 86 10.30 -5.28 -8.68
CA PHE A 86 8.92 -5.61 -8.95
C PHE A 86 8.28 -4.59 -9.91
N LYS A 87 7.70 -5.09 -11.00
CA LYS A 87 6.92 -4.29 -11.94
C LYS A 87 5.45 -4.70 -11.85
N MET A 88 4.61 -3.75 -11.46
CA MET A 88 3.17 -3.90 -11.59
C MET A 88 2.78 -3.39 -12.98
N GLU A 89 2.56 -4.29 -13.92
CA GLU A 89 1.97 -3.88 -15.20
C GLU A 89 0.48 -3.59 -14.98
N ILE A 90 0.05 -2.44 -15.50
CA ILE A 90 -1.29 -1.86 -15.37
C ILE A 90 -2.06 -2.18 -16.64
#